data_AF-A0A4Y7WMH3-F1
#
_entry.id   AF-A0A4Y7WMH3-F1
#
_cell.length_a   1.000
_cell.length_b   1.000
_cell.length_c   1.000
_cell.angle_alpha   90.00
_cell.angle_beta   90.00
_cell.angle_gamma   90.00
#
_symmetry.space_group_name_H-M   'P 1'
#
loop_
_entity.id
_entity.type
_entity.pdbx_description
1 polymer ?
#
loop_
_entity_poly.entity_id
_entity_poly.type
_entity_poly.pdbx_seq_one_letter_code
_entity_poly.pdbx_strand_id
1 'polypeptide(L)'
;MFGNLYSLQETTYGTSYEIQFGTGTAIATIASVATGFFTGGISAILIALGTSITGASIDTAINGEVRVRDRKTTLSVTSMGQLGLQEERGTRDTEVVDIENGGTTFENPTNYGSDRSNDELLDIGIYNIYLDREVD
;
A
#
# COMPACT_ATOMS: atom_id res chain seq x y z
N MET A 1 19.52 -29.08 -6.83
CA MET A 1 19.62 -28.52 -5.46
C MET A 1 18.24 -28.02 -5.07
N PHE A 2 17.81 -28.13 -3.80
CA PHE A 2 16.48 -27.72 -3.35
C PHE A 2 16.58 -26.49 -2.45
N GLY A 3 15.72 -25.50 -2.63
CA GLY A 3 15.65 -24.29 -1.80
C GLY A 3 14.23 -24.05 -1.30
N ASN A 4 14.11 -23.25 -0.24
CA ASN A 4 12.85 -22.81 0.33
C ASN A 4 12.75 -21.29 0.18
N LEU A 5 11.56 -20.82 -0.22
CA LEU A 5 11.23 -19.40 -0.23
C LEU A 5 10.36 -19.09 1.00
N TYR A 6 10.85 -18.22 1.87
CA TYR A 6 10.12 -17.69 3.01
C TYR A 6 9.60 -16.29 2.68
N SER A 7 8.41 -15.98 3.19
CA SER A 7 7.77 -14.67 3.04
C SER A 7 7.36 -14.15 4.41
N LEU A 8 7.80 -12.95 4.75
CA LEU A 8 7.34 -12.20 5.92
C LEU A 8 6.62 -10.95 5.44
N GLN A 9 5.35 -10.81 5.79
CA GLN A 9 4.56 -9.63 5.45
C GLN A 9 4.37 -8.75 6.69
N GLU A 10 4.63 -7.45 6.52
CA GLU A 10 4.45 -6.44 7.53
C GLU A 10 3.56 -5.33 6.98
N THR A 11 2.63 -4.86 7.80
CA THR A 11 1.78 -3.70 7.46
C THR A 11 2.03 -2.61 8.48
N THR A 12 2.37 -1.42 7.99
CA THR A 12 2.56 -0.23 8.81
C THR A 12 1.59 0.86 8.36
N TYR A 13 1.17 1.68 9.32
CA TYR A 13 0.26 2.79 9.09
C TYR A 13 0.95 4.09 9.47
N GLY A 14 0.77 5.11 8.62
CA GLY A 14 1.19 6.47 8.90
C GLY A 14 0.23 7.19 9.84
N THR A 15 0.41 8.51 9.93
CA THR A 15 -0.50 9.38 10.67
C THR A 15 -1.91 9.28 10.08
N SER A 16 -2.87 9.17 10.99
CA SER A 16 -4.29 9.16 10.68
C SER A 16 -4.84 10.59 10.68
N TYR A 17 -5.65 10.91 9.67
CA TYR A 17 -6.33 12.18 9.50
C TYR A 17 -7.84 11.95 9.44
N GLU A 18 -8.56 12.47 10.42
CA GLU A 18 -10.02 12.50 10.39
C GLU A 18 -10.50 13.64 9.47
N ILE A 19 -11.51 13.33 8.68
CA ILE A 19 -12.11 14.24 7.71
C ILE A 19 -13.59 14.33 7.98
N GLN A 20 -14.06 15.55 8.27
CA GLN A 20 -15.47 15.84 8.49
C GLN A 20 -15.89 17.06 7.69
N PHE A 21 -16.81 16.86 6.75
CA PHE A 21 -17.38 17.93 5.94
C PHE A 21 -18.90 17.82 5.90
N GLY A 22 -19.60 18.93 6.15
CA GLY A 22 -21.06 18.95 6.04
C GLY A 22 -21.53 19.03 4.57
N THR A 23 -22.77 18.61 4.33
CA THR A 23 -23.46 18.84 3.05
C THR A 23 -23.34 20.30 2.61
N GLY A 24 -23.08 20.52 1.32
CA GLY A 24 -22.88 21.85 0.73
C GLY A 24 -21.44 22.38 0.81
N THR A 25 -20.51 21.65 1.43
CA THR A 25 -19.09 22.03 1.42
C THR A 25 -18.56 22.05 -0.02
N ALA A 26 -17.89 23.13 -0.39
CA ALA A 26 -17.28 23.27 -1.71
C ALA A 26 -16.13 22.27 -1.89
N ILE A 27 -16.06 21.62 -3.06
CA ILE A 27 -15.02 20.64 -3.39
C ILE A 27 -13.63 21.29 -3.32
N ALA A 28 -13.51 22.56 -3.71
CA ALA A 28 -12.25 23.29 -3.62
C ALA A 28 -11.73 23.42 -2.18
N THR A 29 -12.63 23.61 -1.21
CA THR A 29 -12.28 23.64 0.22
C THR A 29 -11.78 22.27 0.66
N ILE A 30 -12.51 21.20 0.29
CA ILE A 30 -12.12 19.83 0.61
C ILE A 30 -10.75 19.50 0.01
N ALA A 31 -10.54 19.84 -1.26
CA ALA A 31 -9.28 19.65 -1.96
C ALA A 31 -8.13 20.41 -1.28
N SER A 32 -8.35 21.67 -0.87
CA SER A 32 -7.32 22.47 -0.20
C SER A 32 -6.87 21.86 1.13
N VAL A 33 -7.81 21.31 1.90
CA VAL A 33 -7.51 20.61 3.15
C VAL A 33 -6.79 19.29 2.86
N ALA A 34 -7.28 18.52 1.89
CA ALA A 34 -6.72 17.23 1.52
C ALA A 34 -5.30 17.31 0.95
N THR A 35 -4.96 18.37 0.21
CA THR A 35 -3.58 18.58 -0.27
C THR A 35 -2.54 18.67 0.84
N GLY A 36 -2.95 18.97 2.09
CA GLY A 36 -2.07 19.00 3.24
C GLY A 36 -1.59 17.63 3.73
N PHE A 37 -2.30 16.55 3.38
CA PHE A 37 -1.98 15.19 3.83
C PHE A 37 -2.04 14.12 2.73
N PHE A 38 -2.44 14.49 1.52
CA PHE A 38 -2.57 13.57 0.39
C PHE A 38 -2.32 14.29 -0.94
N THR A 39 -1.56 13.65 -1.82
CA THR A 39 -1.17 14.20 -3.13
C THR A 39 -1.90 13.57 -4.32
N GLY A 40 -2.88 12.70 -4.07
CA GLY A 40 -3.68 12.05 -5.11
C GLY A 40 -4.95 12.81 -5.50
N GLY A 41 -5.75 12.21 -6.38
CA GLY A 41 -7.03 12.78 -6.82
C GLY A 41 -8.08 12.78 -5.71
N ILE A 42 -8.53 13.97 -5.29
CA ILE A 42 -9.56 14.12 -4.23
C ILE A 42 -10.87 13.42 -4.57
N SER A 43 -11.23 13.34 -5.86
CA SER A 43 -12.44 12.68 -6.32
C SER A 43 -12.50 11.20 -5.93
N ALA A 44 -11.36 10.50 -5.91
CA ALA A 44 -11.31 9.09 -5.53
C ALA A 44 -11.62 8.89 -4.04
N ILE A 45 -11.10 9.77 -3.17
CA ILE A 45 -11.42 9.78 -1.74
C ILE A 45 -12.90 10.10 -1.51
N LEU A 46 -13.45 11.10 -2.21
CA LEU A 46 -14.87 11.46 -2.07
C LEU A 46 -15.80 10.30 -2.46
N ILE A 47 -15.48 9.61 -3.55
CA ILE A 47 -16.21 8.41 -3.99
C ILE A 47 -16.05 7.27 -2.96
N ALA A 48 -14.84 7.05 -2.45
CA ALA A 48 -14.56 6.05 -1.42
C ALA A 48 -15.31 6.30 -0.10
N LEU A 49 -15.62 7.56 0.20
CA LEU A 49 -16.45 7.98 1.35
C LEU A 49 -17.95 8.05 1.00
N GLY A 50 -18.37 7.41 -0.09
CA GLY A 50 -19.78 7.31 -0.48
C GLY A 50 -20.45 8.62 -0.90
N THR A 51 -19.66 9.66 -1.21
CA THR A 51 -20.18 11.01 -1.47
C THR A 51 -20.51 11.22 -2.94
N SER A 52 -21.71 11.74 -3.22
CA SER A 52 -22.04 12.30 -4.53
C SER A 52 -21.65 13.78 -4.66
N ILE A 53 -21.19 14.13 -5.86
CA ILE A 53 -20.76 15.49 -6.20
C ILE A 53 -21.85 16.13 -7.05
N THR A 54 -22.44 17.22 -6.55
CA THR A 54 -23.44 18.00 -7.29
C THR A 54 -22.86 19.39 -7.59
N GLY A 55 -22.46 19.61 -8.84
CA GLY A 55 -21.85 20.86 -9.27
C GLY A 55 -20.48 21.09 -8.61
N ALA A 56 -20.37 22.12 -7.78
CA ALA A 56 -19.13 22.52 -7.10
C ALA A 56 -19.09 22.14 -5.61
N SER A 57 -20.08 21.41 -5.12
CA SER A 57 -20.25 21.05 -3.70
C SER A 57 -20.65 19.58 -3.53
N ILE A 58 -20.42 19.06 -2.32
CA ILE A 58 -20.92 17.76 -1.90
C ILE A 58 -22.39 17.84 -1.50
N ASP A 59 -23.19 16.84 -1.83
CA ASP A 59 -24.61 16.76 -1.43
C ASP A 59 -24.84 15.89 -0.18
N THR A 60 -23.85 15.09 0.20
CA THR A 60 -23.87 14.21 1.36
C THR A 60 -22.76 14.63 2.32
N ALA A 61 -23.01 14.54 3.62
CA ALA A 61 -21.97 14.78 4.61
C ALA A 61 -20.88 13.71 4.49
N ILE A 62 -19.65 14.08 4.87
CA ILE A 62 -18.49 13.21 4.86
C ILE A 62 -18.02 13.07 6.28
N ASN A 63 -17.81 11.83 6.71
CA ASN A 63 -17.10 11.52 7.93
C ASN A 63 -16.25 10.27 7.70
N GLY A 64 -14.94 10.44 7.73
CA GLY A 64 -14.02 9.36 7.43
C GLY A 64 -12.62 9.57 8.00
N GLU A 65 -11.81 8.52 7.89
CA GLU A 65 -10.42 8.51 8.27
C GLU A 65 -9.57 8.23 7.04
N VAL A 66 -8.50 8.99 6.85
CA VAL A 66 -7.51 8.76 5.79
C VAL A 66 -6.15 8.56 6.41
N ARG A 67 -5.46 7.48 6.00
CA ARG A 67 -4.08 7.22 6.43
C ARG A 67 -3.29 6.52 5.33
N VAL A 68 -1.99 6.79 5.31
CA VAL A 68 -1.07 6.04 4.44
C VAL A 68 -0.87 4.65 5.04
N ARG A 69 -0.98 3.62 4.21
CA ARG A 69 -0.64 2.24 4.57
C ARG A 69 0.51 1.77 3.71
N ASP A 70 1.50 1.14 4.34
CA ASP A 70 2.62 0.52 3.66
C ASP A 70 2.65 -0.99 3.98
N ARG A 71 2.45 -1.80 2.94
CA ARG A 71 2.50 -3.26 3.01
C ARG A 71 3.82 -3.72 2.43
N LYS A 72 4.74 -4.10 3.29
CA LYS A 72 6.07 -4.61 2.93
C LYS A 72 6.07 -6.13 3.01
N THR A 73 6.73 -6.78 2.06
CA THR A 73 6.96 -8.22 2.04
C THR A 73 8.43 -8.48 1.83
N THR A 74 9.07 -9.10 2.82
CA THR A 74 10.45 -9.55 2.75
C THR A 74 10.45 -11.01 2.34
N LEU A 75 11.15 -11.32 1.26
CA LEU A 75 11.31 -12.65 0.69
C LEU A 75 12.72 -13.12 0.95
N SER A 76 12.88 -14.34 1.45
CA SER A 76 14.18 -14.91 1.75
C SER A 76 14.27 -16.32 1.19
N VAL A 77 15.26 -16.56 0.33
CA VAL A 77 15.53 -17.88 -0.23
C VAL A 77 16.67 -18.51 0.54
N THR A 78 16.41 -19.67 1.11
CA THR A 78 17.43 -20.47 1.79
C THR A 78 17.58 -21.83 1.13
N SER A 79 18.81 -22.33 1.07
CA SER A 79 19.11 -23.70 0.63
C SER A 79 20.25 -24.24 1.47
N MET A 80 20.18 -25.52 1.83
CA MET A 80 21.23 -26.21 2.60
C MET A 80 21.63 -25.50 3.91
N GLY A 81 20.69 -24.79 4.55
CA GLY A 81 20.94 -24.04 5.79
C GLY A 81 21.58 -22.66 5.61
N GLN A 82 21.79 -22.20 4.38
CA GLN A 82 22.39 -20.91 4.04
C GLN A 82 21.35 -19.99 3.38
N LEU A 83 21.46 -18.67 3.62
CA LEU A 83 20.67 -17.65 2.95
C LEU A 83 21.31 -17.32 1.60
N GLY A 84 20.58 -17.48 0.50
CA GLY A 84 21.09 -17.27 -0.85
C GLY A 84 20.62 -15.99 -1.51
N LEU A 85 19.45 -15.50 -1.10
CA LEU A 85 18.87 -14.24 -1.57
C LEU A 85 17.91 -13.70 -0.53
N GLN A 86 17.90 -12.38 -0.37
CA GLN A 86 16.86 -11.66 0.34
C GLN A 86 16.45 -10.44 -0.49
N GLU A 87 15.15 -10.33 -0.78
CA GLU A 87 14.59 -9.20 -1.51
C GLU A 87 13.33 -8.67 -0.83
N GLU A 88 13.02 -7.42 -1.13
CA GLU A 88 11.85 -6.74 -0.59
C GLU A 88 10.96 -6.30 -1.73
N ARG A 89 9.65 -6.45 -1.55
CA ARG A 89 8.64 -5.80 -2.39
C ARG A 89 7.51 -5.30 -1.54
N GLY A 90 6.80 -4.28 -2.00
CA GLY A 90 5.70 -3.74 -1.25
C GLY A 90 4.76 -2.88 -2.07
N THR A 91 3.67 -2.52 -1.42
CA THR A 91 2.66 -1.62 -1.95
C THR A 91 2.39 -0.55 -0.90
N ARG A 92 2.54 0.71 -1.29
CA ARG A 92 2.07 1.86 -0.51
C ARG A 92 0.77 2.37 -1.11
N ASP A 93 -0.26 2.48 -0.29
CA ASP A 93 -1.57 2.99 -0.69
C ASP A 93 -2.12 3.94 0.38
N THR A 94 -3.17 4.66 0.01
CA THR A 94 -3.95 5.48 0.94
C THR A 94 -5.18 4.71 1.34
N GLU A 95 -5.26 4.32 2.61
CA GLU A 95 -6.46 3.72 3.18
C GLU A 95 -7.46 4.82 3.52
N VAL A 96 -8.67 4.68 2.98
CA VAL A 96 -9.82 5.56 3.22
C VAL A 96 -10.88 4.73 3.94
N VAL A 97 -11.18 5.09 5.18
CA VAL A 97 -12.21 4.45 5.99
C VAL A 97 -13.42 5.37 6.06
N ASP A 98 -14.53 4.91 5.52
CA ASP A 98 -15.84 5.52 5.70
C ASP A 98 -16.37 5.13 7.07
N ILE A 99 -16.42 6.09 8.00
CA ILE A 99 -16.85 5.85 9.38
C ILE A 99 -18.38 5.68 9.45
N GLU A 100 -19.14 6.30 8.55
CA GLU A 100 -20.60 6.22 8.55
C GLU A 100 -21.11 4.88 8.02
N ASN A 101 -20.50 4.38 6.95
CA ASN A 101 -20.93 3.14 6.30
C ASN A 101 -20.05 1.93 6.63
N GLY A 102 -18.96 2.12 7.38
CA GLY A 102 -18.02 1.07 7.79
C GLY A 102 -17.20 0.49 6.64
N GLY A 103 -17.13 1.19 5.51
CA GLY A 103 -16.40 0.76 4.31
C GLY A 103 -14.91 1.12 4.38
N THR A 104 -14.06 0.29 3.78
CA THR A 104 -12.63 0.61 3.61
C THR A 104 -12.25 0.47 2.15
N THR A 105 -11.65 1.52 1.60
CA THR A 105 -11.14 1.56 0.22
C THR A 105 -9.66 1.92 0.22
N PHE A 106 -8.92 1.48 -0.80
CA PHE A 106 -7.48 1.72 -0.94
C PHE A 106 -7.20 2.47 -2.24
N GLU A 107 -6.65 3.67 -2.10
CA GLU A 107 -6.45 4.62 -3.20
C GLU A 107 -4.98 4.84 -3.52
N ASN A 108 -4.69 5.08 -4.80
CA ASN A 108 -3.35 5.34 -5.35
C ASN A 108 -2.27 4.33 -4.93
N PRO A 109 -2.47 3.02 -5.21
CA PRO A 109 -1.45 2.02 -4.93
C PRO A 109 -0.19 2.28 -5.75
N THR A 110 0.94 2.40 -5.06
CA THR A 110 2.28 2.48 -5.65
C THR A 110 3.08 1.26 -5.22
N ASN A 111 3.41 0.41 -6.19
CA ASN A 111 4.26 -0.76 -5.95
C ASN A 111 5.73 -0.36 -5.98
N TYR A 112 6.55 -1.02 -5.16
CA TYR A 112 8.00 -0.83 -5.11
C TYR A 112 8.73 -2.13 -4.78
N GLY A 113 10.05 -2.11 -4.97
CA GLY A 113 10.92 -3.25 -4.73
C GLY A 113 10.92 -4.24 -5.90
N SER A 114 11.16 -5.51 -5.60
CA SER A 114 11.33 -6.56 -6.60
C SER A 114 10.04 -6.88 -7.36
N ASP A 115 10.14 -6.90 -8.68
CA ASP A 115 9.11 -7.37 -9.62
C ASP A 115 9.28 -8.84 -10.01
N ARG A 116 10.35 -9.50 -9.53
CA ARG A 116 10.65 -10.88 -9.86
C ARG A 116 9.60 -11.84 -9.35
N SER A 117 9.34 -12.86 -10.15
CA SER A 117 8.50 -13.99 -9.75
C SER A 117 9.17 -14.81 -8.64
N ASN A 118 8.36 -15.57 -7.90
CA ASN A 118 8.88 -16.45 -6.85
C ASN A 118 9.84 -17.52 -7.38
N ASP A 119 9.61 -17.99 -8.60
CA ASP A 119 10.44 -19.00 -9.25
C ASP A 119 11.81 -18.42 -9.62
N GLU A 120 11.85 -17.20 -10.18
CA GLU A 120 13.12 -16.51 -10.46
C GLU A 120 13.92 -16.26 -9.18
N LEU A 121 13.27 -15.86 -8.09
CA LEU A 121 13.93 -15.67 -6.80
C LEU A 121 14.53 -16.97 -6.28
N LEU A 122 13.78 -18.07 -6.36
CA LEU A 122 14.24 -19.40 -5.96
C LEU A 122 15.45 -19.85 -6.75
N ASP A 123 15.40 -19.73 -8.08
CA ASP A 123 16.50 -20.13 -8.97
C ASP A 123 17.77 -19.33 -8.66
N ILE A 124 17.66 -17.99 -8.55
CA ILE A 124 18.79 -17.11 -8.21
C ILE A 124 19.35 -17.44 -6.83
N GLY A 125 18.49 -17.57 -5.82
CA GLY A 125 18.93 -17.83 -4.45
C GLY A 125 19.62 -19.18 -4.29
N ILE A 126 19.14 -20.23 -4.97
CA ILE A 126 19.80 -21.54 -5.01
C ILE A 126 21.13 -21.43 -5.75
N TYR A 127 21.17 -20.73 -6.88
CA TYR A 127 22.39 -20.57 -7.68
C TYR A 127 23.50 -19.81 -6.92
N ASN A 128 23.16 -18.76 -6.18
CA ASN A 128 24.12 -18.01 -5.37
C ASN A 128 24.80 -18.91 -4.33
N ILE A 129 24.03 -19.78 -3.65
CA ILE A 129 24.59 -20.72 -2.66
C ILE A 129 25.49 -21.76 -3.32
N TYR A 130 25.14 -22.20 -4.53
CA TYR A 130 25.97 -23.14 -5.28
C TYR A 130 27.33 -22.53 -5.65
N LEU A 131 27.33 -21.30 -6.17
CA LEU A 131 28.57 -20.60 -6.52
C LEU A 131 29.47 -20.35 -5.31
N ASP A 132 28.90 -19.92 -4.18
CA ASP A 132 29.66 -19.63 -2.95
C ASP A 132 30.44 -20.87 -2.48
N ARG A 133 29.89 -22.07 -2.73
CA ARG A 133 30.53 -23.36 -2.39
C ARG A 133 31.61 -23.82 -3.36
N GLU A 134 31.66 -23.30 -4.59
CA GLU A 134 32.73 -23.65 -5.54
C GLU A 134 33.99 -22.80 -5.32
N VAL A 135 33.90 -21.75 -4.50
CA VAL A 135 35.01 -20.82 -4.18
C VAL A 135 35.74 -21.22 -2.88
N ASP A 136 35.17 -22.13 -2.09
CA ASP A 136 35.76 -22.73 -0.88
C ASP A 136 36.43 -24.10 -1.16
#